data_AF-A0AA41T457-F1
#
_entry.id   AF-A0AA41T457-F1
#
_cell.length_a   1.000
_cell.length_b   1.000
_cell.length_c   1.000
_cell.angle_alpha   90.00
_cell.angle_beta   90.00
_cell.angle_gamma   90.00
#
_symmetry.space_group_name_H-M   'P 1'
#
loop_
_entity.id
_entity.type
_entity.pdbx_description
1 polymer ?
#
loop_
_entity_poly.entity_id
_entity_poly.type
_entity_poly.pdbx_seq_one_letter_code
_entity_poly.pdbx_strand_id
1 'polypeptide(L)'
;MEIHSTMYYESQRLPKVSAFVKNHSLLLQPVFQQLLCKAKMRTSTHCVLQHPYAENFIGKPHVWTVDYNLEESKAAIKTIMETQNFCAAPSPAPPGTSASQSPFILVPKTTHLEWAQKVSMVPGAWPPPHLLWAWLAATRRACIDTCLHHGLVCEPSFFPFLNSQEAFLQLQLPCDITKREMHHLYPALAQPGQECYLQKQKESLLSSCAGSSTKYQRLCPCCDFLKGQVALCQGCL
;
A
#
# COMPACT_ATOMS: atom_id res chain seq x y z
N MET A 1 -25.48 4.06 18.27
CA MET A 1 -25.19 4.36 16.86
C MET A 1 -25.99 3.41 16.00
N GLU A 2 -26.58 3.90 14.92
CA GLU A 2 -27.18 2.99 13.92
C GLU A 2 -26.06 2.36 13.09
N ILE A 3 -26.17 1.06 12.80
CA ILE A 3 -25.19 0.34 11.98
C ILE A 3 -25.83 0.06 10.62
N HIS A 4 -25.15 0.49 9.56
CA HIS A 4 -25.63 0.39 8.19
C HIS A 4 -24.69 -0.55 7.39
N SER A 5 -25.25 -1.33 6.47
CA SER A 5 -24.46 -2.20 5.57
C SER A 5 -24.91 -2.07 4.12
N THR A 6 -24.02 -2.40 3.18
CA THR A 6 -24.30 -2.53 1.75
C THR A 6 -23.89 -3.93 1.29
N MET A 7 -24.64 -4.94 1.72
CA MET A 7 -24.38 -6.35 1.44
C MET A 7 -25.40 -6.88 0.41
N TYR A 8 -24.90 -7.64 -0.56
CA TYR A 8 -25.73 -8.46 -1.45
C TYR A 8 -26.16 -9.76 -0.76
N TYR A 9 -27.43 -10.13 -0.91
CA TYR A 9 -27.95 -11.44 -0.50
C TYR A 9 -28.49 -12.19 -1.70
N GLU A 10 -28.19 -13.49 -1.73
CA GLU A 10 -28.84 -14.43 -2.63
C GLU A 10 -30.10 -14.97 -1.92
N SER A 11 -31.25 -14.97 -2.61
CA SER A 11 -32.59 -15.21 -2.02
C SER A 11 -32.76 -16.53 -1.26
N GLN A 12 -31.81 -17.47 -1.39
CA GLN A 12 -31.83 -18.79 -0.76
C GLN A 12 -30.91 -18.92 0.46
N ARG A 13 -30.20 -17.86 0.88
CA ARG A 13 -29.29 -17.88 2.03
C ARG A 13 -29.75 -16.91 3.12
N LEU A 14 -29.83 -17.43 4.36
CA LEU A 14 -30.11 -16.62 5.54
C LEU A 14 -29.07 -15.49 5.68
N PRO A 15 -29.51 -14.26 5.99
CA PRO A 15 -28.60 -13.16 6.24
C PRO A 15 -27.62 -13.48 7.36
N LYS A 16 -26.32 -13.38 7.10
CA LYS A 16 -25.27 -13.52 8.13
C LYS A 16 -25.08 -12.26 8.99
N VAL A 17 -26.00 -11.31 8.90
CA VAL A 17 -25.88 -10.01 9.54
C VAL A 17 -26.94 -9.90 10.64
N SER A 18 -26.55 -9.33 11.77
CA SER A 18 -27.42 -9.15 12.93
C SER A 18 -28.63 -8.27 12.60
N ALA A 19 -29.78 -8.57 13.20
CA ALA A 19 -31.06 -7.92 12.91
C ALA A 19 -31.09 -6.39 13.14
N PHE A 20 -30.19 -5.88 13.99
CA PHE A 20 -30.07 -4.44 14.26
C PHE A 20 -29.35 -3.65 13.14
N VAL A 21 -28.76 -4.33 12.15
CA VAL A 21 -28.05 -3.70 11.05
C VAL A 21 -29.01 -3.37 9.91
N LYS A 22 -29.07 -2.10 9.51
CA LYS A 22 -29.86 -1.64 8.37
C LYS A 22 -29.11 -1.91 7.07
N ASN A 23 -29.53 -2.93 6.31
CA ASN A 23 -28.91 -3.24 5.01
C ASN A 23 -29.56 -2.45 3.87
N HIS A 24 -28.74 -1.75 3.08
CA HIS A 24 -29.14 -0.94 1.92
C HIS A 24 -28.95 -1.68 0.58
N SER A 25 -28.58 -2.96 0.61
CA SER A 25 -28.23 -3.75 -0.58
C SER A 25 -27.08 -3.12 -1.38
N LEU A 26 -26.90 -3.52 -2.64
CA LEU A 26 -25.94 -2.89 -3.54
C LEU A 26 -26.47 -1.52 -3.98
N LEU A 27 -25.68 -0.48 -3.78
CA LEU A 27 -26.03 0.90 -4.11
C LEU A 27 -25.28 1.37 -5.37
N LEU A 28 -25.96 2.19 -6.18
CA LEU A 28 -25.29 2.94 -7.24
C LEU A 28 -24.36 4.00 -6.63
N GLN A 29 -23.26 4.32 -7.33
CA GLN A 29 -22.21 5.22 -6.83
C GLN A 29 -22.74 6.55 -6.25
N PRO A 30 -23.69 7.28 -6.88
CA PRO A 30 -24.18 8.54 -6.30
C PRO A 30 -24.92 8.34 -4.98
N VAL A 31 -25.70 7.26 -4.86
CA VAL A 31 -26.47 6.93 -3.66
C VAL A 31 -25.53 6.46 -2.55
N PHE A 32 -24.49 5.70 -2.92
CA PHE A 32 -23.45 5.27 -1.99
C PHE A 32 -22.67 6.47 -1.42
N GLN A 33 -22.30 7.44 -2.24
CA GLN A 33 -21.65 8.67 -1.79
C GLN A 33 -22.53 9.48 -0.83
N GLN A 34 -23.83 9.58 -1.09
CA GLN A 34 -24.77 10.23 -0.16
C GLN A 34 -24.86 9.49 1.17
N LEU A 35 -24.84 8.15 1.16
CA LEU A 35 -24.80 7.35 2.38
C LEU A 35 -23.50 7.60 3.15
N LEU A 36 -22.35 7.66 2.47
CA LEU A 36 -21.06 7.97 3.09
C LEU A 36 -21.04 9.38 3.71
N CYS A 37 -21.65 10.37 3.08
CA CYS A 37 -21.73 11.74 3.64
C CYS A 37 -22.54 11.81 4.95
N LYS A 38 -23.50 10.88 5.12
CA LYS A 38 -24.32 10.75 6.33
C LYS A 38 -23.72 9.77 7.34
N ALA A 39 -22.62 9.10 7.01
CA ALA A 39 -21.95 8.17 7.90
C ALA A 39 -20.87 8.90 8.69
N LYS A 40 -20.81 8.63 10.00
CA LYS A 40 -19.78 9.18 10.90
C LYS A 40 -18.56 8.27 11.03
N MET A 41 -18.68 7.00 10.65
CA MET A 41 -17.61 6.02 10.74
C MET A 41 -17.83 4.96 9.66
N ARG A 42 -16.76 4.49 9.05
CA ARG A 42 -16.77 3.33 8.16
C ARG A 42 -15.81 2.27 8.70
N THR A 43 -16.32 1.08 8.94
CA THR A 43 -15.53 -0.07 9.43
C THR A 43 -15.52 -1.17 8.38
N SER A 44 -14.37 -1.80 8.17
CA SER A 44 -14.25 -3.05 7.40
C SER A 44 -13.73 -4.13 8.34
N THR A 45 -14.60 -5.05 8.76
CA THR A 45 -14.20 -6.22 9.55
C THR A 45 -13.72 -7.31 8.60
N HIS A 46 -12.47 -7.74 8.75
CA HIS A 46 -11.65 -8.51 7.80
C HIS A 46 -10.89 -7.65 6.77
N CYS A 47 -9.82 -7.01 7.23
CA CYS A 47 -8.51 -7.02 6.57
C CYS A 47 -7.60 -5.99 7.25
N VAL A 48 -6.66 -6.45 8.07
CA VAL A 48 -5.47 -5.66 8.45
C VAL A 48 -4.63 -5.31 7.20
N LEU A 49 -4.89 -5.99 6.07
CA LEU A 49 -4.11 -5.90 4.83
C LEU A 49 -4.71 -5.04 3.70
N GLN A 50 -5.92 -4.47 3.85
CA GLN A 50 -6.55 -3.81 2.69
C GLN A 50 -6.18 -2.34 2.50
N HIS A 51 -5.77 -1.61 3.54
CA HIS A 51 -5.35 -0.22 3.36
C HIS A 51 -4.10 0.18 4.19
N PRO A 52 -2.95 -0.50 4.07
CA PRO A 52 -1.69 -0.04 4.66
C PRO A 52 -1.35 1.41 4.29
N TYR A 53 -1.80 1.84 3.12
CA TYR A 53 -1.69 3.23 2.70
C TYR A 53 -2.47 4.19 3.62
N ALA A 54 -3.74 3.87 3.91
CA ALA A 54 -4.60 4.74 4.71
C ALA A 54 -4.10 4.80 6.16
N GLU A 55 -3.61 3.68 6.70
CA GLU A 55 -2.99 3.63 8.02
C GLU A 55 -1.72 4.49 8.09
N ASN A 56 -0.78 4.29 7.17
CA ASN A 56 0.55 4.88 7.27
C ASN A 56 0.63 6.33 6.77
N PHE A 57 -0.21 6.73 5.81
CA PHE A 57 -0.10 8.04 5.14
C PHE A 57 -1.29 8.97 5.36
N ILE A 58 -2.43 8.47 5.84
CA ILE A 58 -3.57 9.32 6.23
C ILE A 58 -3.66 9.39 7.75
N GLY A 59 -3.71 8.23 8.42
CA GLY A 59 -3.73 8.12 9.87
C GLY A 59 -4.87 8.88 10.55
N LYS A 60 -4.73 9.08 11.87
CA LYS A 60 -5.69 9.85 12.65
C LYS A 60 -5.69 11.33 12.20
N PRO A 61 -6.84 12.02 12.20
CA PRO A 61 -8.15 11.60 12.75
C PRO A 61 -9.05 10.83 11.76
N HIS A 62 -8.62 10.64 10.52
CA HIS A 62 -9.45 10.08 9.45
C HIS A 62 -9.44 8.55 9.43
N VAL A 63 -8.33 7.93 9.82
CA VAL A 63 -8.13 6.49 9.86
C VAL A 63 -7.70 6.07 11.26
N TRP A 64 -8.44 5.12 11.83
CA TRP A 64 -8.19 4.56 13.15
C TRP A 64 -7.93 3.07 13.02
N THR A 65 -6.67 2.64 13.16
CA THR A 65 -6.33 1.23 13.36
C THR A 65 -6.51 0.90 14.84
N VAL A 66 -7.36 -0.09 15.12
CA VAL A 66 -7.61 -0.62 16.47
C VAL A 66 -7.53 -2.13 16.41
N ASP A 67 -6.98 -2.75 17.45
CA ASP A 67 -7.14 -4.19 17.61
C ASP A 67 -8.62 -4.50 17.90
N TYR A 68 -9.09 -5.68 17.50
CA TYR A 68 -10.46 -6.11 17.72
C TYR A 68 -10.68 -6.54 19.18
N ASN A 69 -10.36 -5.64 20.10
CA ASN A 69 -10.67 -5.75 21.51
C ASN A 69 -11.72 -4.70 21.90
N LEU A 70 -12.55 -5.03 22.89
CA LEU A 70 -13.73 -4.25 23.24
C LEU A 70 -13.36 -2.84 23.74
N GLU A 71 -12.27 -2.73 24.50
CA GLU A 71 -11.90 -1.49 25.19
C GLU A 71 -11.28 -0.46 24.23
N GLU A 72 -10.33 -0.86 23.37
CA GLU A 72 -9.76 0.04 22.35
C GLU A 72 -10.82 0.44 21.33
N SER A 73 -11.66 -0.51 20.90
CA SER A 73 -12.75 -0.23 19.97
C SER A 73 -13.71 0.80 20.55
N LYS A 74 -14.14 0.65 21.81
CA LYS A 74 -15.02 1.63 22.48
C LYS A 74 -14.36 3.01 22.61
N ALA A 75 -13.09 3.05 23.01
CA ALA A 75 -12.36 4.30 23.18
C ALA A 75 -12.22 5.07 21.85
N ALA A 76 -11.86 4.35 20.78
CA ALA A 76 -11.75 4.93 19.43
C ALA A 76 -13.10 5.43 18.93
N ILE A 77 -14.16 4.62 19.06
CA ILE A 77 -15.52 5.00 18.68
C ILE A 77 -15.98 6.26 19.41
N LYS A 78 -15.78 6.33 20.73
CA LYS A 78 -16.13 7.52 21.54
C LYS A 78 -15.40 8.76 21.01
N THR A 79 -14.10 8.64 20.76
CA THR A 79 -13.29 9.75 20.27
C THR A 79 -13.74 10.20 18.88
N ILE A 80 -14.03 9.27 17.97
CA ILE A 80 -14.56 9.57 16.61
C ILE A 80 -15.90 10.31 16.70
N MET A 81 -16.79 9.88 17.62
CA MET A 81 -18.08 10.55 17.82
C MET A 81 -17.93 12.00 18.30
N GLU A 82 -16.92 12.30 19.10
CA GLU A 82 -16.66 13.65 19.60
C GLU A 82 -15.92 14.53 18.58
N THR A 83 -15.08 13.95 17.72
CA THR A 83 -14.15 14.71 16.87
C THR A 83 -14.53 14.82 15.40
N GLN A 84 -15.21 13.82 14.82
CA GLN A 84 -15.59 13.89 13.41
C GLN A 84 -16.91 14.66 13.23
N ASN A 85 -16.96 15.48 12.19
CA ASN A 85 -18.18 16.09 11.69
C ASN A 85 -18.64 15.33 10.44
N PHE A 86 -19.94 15.35 10.15
CA PHE A 86 -20.44 14.90 8.85
C PHE A 86 -19.82 15.74 7.74
N CYS A 87 -19.74 15.20 6.52
CA CYS A 87 -19.24 15.95 5.38
C CYS A 87 -19.92 17.33 5.32
N ALA A 88 -19.12 18.40 5.27
CA ALA A 88 -19.65 19.72 4.96
C ALA A 88 -20.34 19.63 3.59
N ALA A 89 -21.51 20.25 3.45
CA ALA A 89 -22.13 20.42 2.14
C ALA A 89 -21.06 20.96 1.17
N PRO A 90 -20.97 20.43 -0.06
CA PRO A 90 -19.90 20.82 -0.97
C PRO A 90 -19.89 22.35 -1.08
N SER A 91 -18.79 22.96 -0.63
CA SER A 91 -18.54 24.37 -0.91
C SER A 91 -18.53 24.52 -2.44
N PRO A 92 -19.11 25.61 -2.98
CA PRO A 92 -18.97 25.90 -4.40
C PRO A 92 -17.47 25.83 -4.74
N ALA A 93 -17.11 24.93 -5.65
CA ALA A 93 -15.73 24.82 -6.09
C ALA A 93 -15.28 26.22 -6.58
N PRO A 94 -14.12 26.72 -6.15
CA PRO A 94 -13.61 27.97 -6.68
C PRO A 94 -13.53 27.82 -8.21
N PRO A 95 -14.09 28.77 -8.99
CA PRO A 95 -13.98 28.71 -10.44
C PRO A 95 -12.52 28.90 -10.80
N GLY A 96 -11.85 27.84 -11.24
CA GLY A 96 -10.48 27.92 -11.76
C GLY A 96 -9.49 26.85 -11.31
N THR A 97 -9.82 25.94 -10.40
CA THR A 97 -8.99 24.73 -10.27
C THR A 97 -9.31 23.82 -11.44
N SER A 98 -8.57 23.98 -12.54
CA SER A 98 -8.46 22.96 -13.57
C SER A 98 -8.30 21.62 -12.87
N ALA A 99 -9.14 20.64 -13.20
CA ALA A 99 -8.90 19.26 -12.81
C ALA A 99 -7.43 18.98 -13.08
N SER A 100 -6.65 18.74 -12.01
CA SER A 100 -5.25 18.34 -12.13
C SER A 100 -5.22 17.27 -13.21
N GLN A 101 -4.55 17.56 -14.33
CA GLN A 101 -4.56 16.68 -15.49
C GLN A 101 -4.15 15.29 -14.98
N SER A 102 -5.04 14.31 -15.18
CA SER A 102 -4.75 12.94 -14.84
C SER A 102 -3.41 12.56 -15.49
N PRO A 103 -2.42 12.04 -14.75
CA PRO A 103 -1.16 11.60 -15.35
C PRO A 103 -1.35 10.41 -16.31
N PHE A 104 -2.56 9.84 -16.30
CA PHE A 104 -3.00 8.77 -17.18
C PHE A 104 -3.69 9.34 -18.43
N ILE A 105 -3.24 8.90 -19.60
CA ILE A 105 -3.86 9.14 -20.91
C ILE A 105 -4.56 7.85 -21.33
N LEU A 106 -5.82 7.97 -21.77
CA LEU A 106 -6.51 6.86 -22.42
C LEU A 106 -5.87 6.61 -23.78
N VAL A 107 -5.29 5.43 -23.98
CA VAL A 107 -4.73 5.05 -25.27
C VAL A 107 -5.87 4.78 -26.24
N PRO A 108 -5.94 5.47 -27.39
CA PRO A 108 -6.98 5.22 -28.37
C PRO A 108 -6.98 3.75 -28.78
N LYS A 109 -8.16 3.12 -28.76
CA LYS A 109 -8.42 1.72 -29.16
C LYS A 109 -7.95 0.64 -28.16
N THR A 110 -7.60 1.00 -26.93
CA THR A 110 -7.40 0.01 -25.86
C THR A 110 -8.26 0.36 -24.64
N THR A 111 -8.54 -0.64 -23.79
CA THR A 111 -9.26 -0.46 -22.52
C THR A 111 -8.32 -0.15 -21.34
N HIS A 112 -7.05 0.16 -21.61
CA HIS A 112 -6.05 0.42 -20.58
C HIS A 112 -5.50 1.85 -20.68
N LEU A 113 -5.02 2.37 -19.56
CA LEU A 113 -4.46 3.70 -19.41
C LEU A 113 -2.93 3.63 -19.53
N GLU A 114 -2.31 4.59 -20.22
CA GLU A 114 -0.85 4.73 -20.25
C GLU A 114 -0.43 6.01 -19.52
N TRP A 115 0.78 5.98 -18.97
CA TRP A 115 1.40 7.16 -18.37
C TRP A 115 1.78 8.18 -19.45
N ALA A 116 1.63 9.48 -19.17
CA ALA A 116 2.04 10.52 -20.10
C ALA A 116 3.56 10.43 -20.39
N GLN A 117 3.93 10.19 -21.66
CA GLN A 117 5.30 9.86 -22.10
C GLN A 117 6.37 10.94 -21.84
N LYS A 118 6.00 12.16 -21.42
CA LYS A 118 6.93 13.30 -21.26
C LYS A 118 7.72 13.31 -19.94
N VAL A 119 7.71 12.20 -19.19
CA VAL A 119 8.09 12.16 -17.77
C VAL A 119 9.31 11.26 -17.48
N SER A 120 10.05 10.75 -18.48
CA SER A 120 11.23 9.93 -18.16
C SER A 120 12.40 10.09 -19.12
N MET A 121 13.60 10.32 -18.56
CA MET A 121 14.89 10.26 -19.23
C MET A 121 15.68 9.01 -18.81
N VAL A 122 15.10 7.84 -19.05
CA VAL A 122 15.77 6.58 -19.47
C VAL A 122 14.74 5.87 -20.35
N PRO A 123 15.09 5.26 -21.51
CA PRO A 123 14.12 4.51 -22.29
C PRO A 123 13.59 3.29 -21.49
N GLY A 124 12.40 3.43 -20.91
CA GLY A 124 11.58 2.32 -20.40
C GLY A 124 11.67 1.96 -18.91
N ALA A 125 12.67 2.42 -18.14
CA ALA A 125 12.76 2.14 -16.70
C ALA A 125 12.15 3.27 -15.87
N TRP A 126 11.07 2.97 -15.15
CA TRP A 126 10.37 3.89 -14.24
C TRP A 126 9.98 3.12 -12.96
N PRO A 127 10.18 3.69 -11.76
CA PRO A 127 10.88 4.95 -11.46
C PRO A 127 12.35 4.97 -11.90
N PRO A 128 12.99 6.14 -12.03
CA PRO A 128 14.41 6.23 -12.37
C PRO A 128 15.31 5.45 -11.40
N PRO A 129 16.21 4.57 -11.86
CA PRO A 129 17.01 3.70 -10.98
C PRO A 129 17.91 4.43 -9.96
N HIS A 130 18.28 5.68 -10.24
CA HIS A 130 19.10 6.49 -9.32
C HIS A 130 18.37 6.91 -8.04
N LEU A 131 17.04 6.69 -7.97
CA LEU A 131 16.22 6.97 -6.79
C LEU A 131 16.08 5.75 -5.86
N LEU A 132 16.73 4.63 -6.20
CA LEU A 132 16.78 3.44 -5.37
C LEU A 132 17.64 3.67 -4.13
N TRP A 133 17.05 3.47 -2.96
CA TRP A 133 17.75 3.29 -1.70
C TRP A 133 17.61 1.86 -1.20
N ALA A 134 18.73 1.16 -1.10
CA ALA A 134 18.77 -0.22 -0.62
C ALA A 134 18.95 -0.25 0.90
N TRP A 135 18.09 -0.99 1.60
CA TRP A 135 18.16 -1.16 3.04
C TRP A 135 18.12 -2.63 3.44
N LEU A 136 18.96 -3.04 4.38
CA LEU A 136 18.89 -4.38 4.95
C LEU A 136 17.84 -4.41 6.08
N ALA A 137 16.79 -5.20 5.90
CA ALA A 137 15.76 -5.39 6.90
C ALA A 137 16.32 -6.12 8.14
N ALA A 138 15.89 -5.69 9.32
CA ALA A 138 16.10 -6.45 10.54
C ALA A 138 15.39 -7.81 10.48
N THR A 139 15.84 -8.77 11.28
CA THR A 139 15.20 -10.08 11.39
C THR A 139 13.73 -9.92 11.78
N ARG A 140 12.85 -10.74 11.19
CA ARG A 140 11.37 -10.65 11.33
C ARG A 140 10.73 -9.35 10.85
N ARG A 141 11.44 -8.47 10.11
CA ARG A 141 10.87 -7.25 9.52
C ARG A 141 10.67 -7.40 8.00
N ALA A 142 9.55 -6.87 7.49
CA ALA A 142 9.29 -6.84 6.05
C ALA A 142 9.91 -5.60 5.39
N CYS A 143 9.97 -5.57 4.05
CA CYS A 143 10.49 -4.41 3.34
C CYS A 143 9.57 -3.20 3.43
N ILE A 144 8.25 -3.41 3.51
CA ILE A 144 7.27 -2.35 3.77
C ILE A 144 7.63 -1.59 5.05
N ASP A 145 7.81 -2.32 6.16
CA ASP A 145 8.11 -1.73 7.47
C ASP A 145 9.50 -1.09 7.49
N THR A 146 10.47 -1.70 6.82
CA THR A 146 11.85 -1.21 6.74
C THR A 146 11.90 0.12 6.02
N CYS A 147 11.32 0.22 4.81
CA CYS A 147 11.28 1.47 4.06
C CYS A 147 10.52 2.55 4.83
N LEU A 148 9.36 2.21 5.41
CA LEU A 148 8.55 3.14 6.18
C LEU A 148 9.31 3.69 7.39
N HIS A 149 10.08 2.86 8.10
CA HIS A 149 10.92 3.29 9.22
C HIS A 149 11.96 4.34 8.81
N HIS A 150 12.42 4.31 7.56
CA HIS A 150 13.33 5.30 6.98
C HIS A 150 12.60 6.49 6.32
N GLY A 151 11.28 6.58 6.43
CA GLY A 151 10.47 7.63 5.80
C GLY A 151 10.32 7.46 4.29
N LEU A 152 10.42 6.22 3.80
CA LEU A 152 10.41 5.84 2.39
C LEU A 152 9.27 4.87 2.09
N VAL A 153 9.05 4.56 0.81
CA VAL A 153 8.13 3.50 0.37
C VAL A 153 8.90 2.37 -0.30
N CYS A 154 8.45 1.12 -0.13
CA CYS A 154 9.05 -0.01 -0.83
C CYS A 154 8.61 -0.01 -2.30
N GLU A 155 9.57 -0.07 -3.23
CA GLU A 155 9.35 -0.01 -4.67
C GLU A 155 9.73 -1.35 -5.33
N PRO A 156 8.74 -2.20 -5.67
CA PRO A 156 9.00 -3.54 -6.20
C PRO A 156 9.75 -3.56 -7.53
N SER A 157 9.58 -2.53 -8.39
CA SER A 157 10.26 -2.47 -9.68
C SER A 157 11.78 -2.39 -9.55
N PHE A 158 12.29 -2.08 -8.34
CA PHE A 158 13.71 -2.02 -8.07
C PHE A 158 14.35 -3.33 -7.58
N PHE A 159 13.57 -4.37 -7.27
CA PHE A 159 14.13 -5.67 -6.90
C PHE A 159 15.15 -6.24 -7.91
N PRO A 160 14.97 -6.11 -9.24
CA PRO A 160 15.96 -6.56 -10.22
C PRO A 160 17.35 -5.96 -10.03
N PHE A 161 17.45 -4.69 -9.58
CA PHE A 161 18.75 -4.03 -9.35
C PHE A 161 19.46 -4.52 -8.08
N LEU A 162 18.70 -5.07 -7.13
CA LEU A 162 19.23 -5.65 -5.89
C LEU A 162 19.48 -7.15 -5.99
N ASN A 163 19.15 -7.78 -7.12
CA ASN A 163 19.20 -9.22 -7.30
C ASN A 163 20.53 -9.72 -7.87
N SER A 164 21.63 -9.20 -7.33
CA SER A 164 23.00 -9.52 -7.74
C SER A 164 23.90 -9.63 -6.51
N GLN A 165 25.01 -10.37 -6.62
CA GLN A 165 25.96 -10.47 -5.51
C GLN A 165 26.64 -9.12 -5.26
N GLU A 166 26.87 -8.36 -6.34
CA GLU A 166 27.48 -7.04 -6.33
C GLU A 166 26.67 -6.05 -5.46
N ALA A 167 25.33 -6.15 -5.45
CA ALA A 167 24.48 -5.30 -4.62
C ALA A 167 24.73 -5.50 -3.12
N PHE A 168 25.00 -6.74 -2.68
CA PHE A 168 25.35 -7.01 -1.28
C PHE A 168 26.75 -6.48 -0.95
N LEU A 169 27.72 -6.68 -1.84
CA LEU A 169 29.09 -6.22 -1.63
C LEU A 169 29.21 -4.69 -1.59
N GLN A 170 28.44 -3.98 -2.43
CA GLN A 170 28.37 -2.50 -2.39
C GLN A 170 27.85 -1.95 -1.06
N LEU A 171 27.00 -2.72 -0.37
CA LEU A 171 26.49 -2.40 0.95
C LEU A 171 27.37 -2.95 2.08
N GLN A 172 28.58 -3.45 1.75
CA GLN A 172 29.53 -4.03 2.69
C GLN A 172 28.94 -5.23 3.46
N LEU A 173 27.98 -5.93 2.85
CA LEU A 173 27.38 -7.13 3.42
C LEU A 173 28.19 -8.37 2.99
N PRO A 174 28.56 -9.24 3.93
CA PRO A 174 29.34 -10.43 3.59
C PRO A 174 28.46 -11.44 2.85
N CYS A 175 28.74 -11.66 1.56
CA CYS A 175 28.16 -12.74 0.77
C CYS A 175 29.25 -13.59 0.13
N ASP A 176 29.64 -14.65 0.83
CA ASP A 176 30.67 -15.61 0.38
C ASP A 176 30.05 -16.66 -0.55
N ILE A 177 28.81 -17.05 -0.27
CA ILE A 177 28.08 -18.07 -1.01
C ILE A 177 26.80 -17.46 -1.56
N THR A 178 26.64 -17.50 -2.88
CA THR A 178 25.41 -17.06 -3.54
C THR A 178 24.56 -18.26 -3.93
N LYS A 179 23.31 -18.30 -3.47
CA LYS A 179 22.30 -19.32 -3.85
C LYS A 179 21.20 -18.66 -4.68
N ARG A 180 20.77 -19.34 -5.75
CA ARG A 180 19.69 -18.87 -6.65
C ARG A 180 18.51 -19.82 -6.59
N GLU A 181 17.43 -19.35 -5.99
CA GLU A 181 16.23 -20.13 -5.70
C GLU A 181 14.97 -19.31 -5.99
N MET A 182 13.80 -19.96 -5.95
CA MET A 182 12.51 -19.28 -6.13
C MET A 182 11.89 -19.03 -4.75
N HIS A 183 11.88 -17.78 -4.31
CA HIS A 183 11.23 -17.41 -3.06
C HIS A 183 10.83 -15.95 -3.07
N HIS A 184 9.62 -15.65 -2.60
CA HIS A 184 9.08 -14.29 -2.56
C HIS A 184 9.81 -13.32 -1.60
N LEU A 185 10.75 -13.82 -0.81
CA LEU A 185 11.49 -13.04 0.19
C LEU A 185 12.89 -12.63 -0.28
N TYR A 186 13.36 -13.18 -1.41
CA TYR A 186 14.66 -12.84 -1.99
C TYR A 186 14.57 -11.52 -2.78
N PRO A 187 15.64 -10.71 -2.81
CA PRO A 187 17.00 -11.00 -2.31
C PRO A 187 17.13 -10.91 -0.78
N ALA A 188 17.91 -11.80 -0.17
CA ALA A 188 18.09 -11.83 1.28
C ALA A 188 19.43 -12.44 1.73
N LEU A 189 19.89 -12.05 2.92
CA LEU A 189 21.07 -12.60 3.59
C LEU A 189 20.63 -13.59 4.67
N ALA A 190 21.22 -14.79 4.71
CA ALA A 190 20.91 -15.80 5.71
C ALA A 190 21.41 -15.43 7.11
N GLN A 191 20.72 -15.94 8.14
CA GLN A 191 21.04 -15.78 9.55
C GLN A 191 20.91 -17.12 10.29
N PRO A 192 21.96 -17.61 10.96
CA PRO A 192 23.36 -17.16 10.90
C PRO A 192 24.02 -17.56 9.56
N GLY A 193 25.01 -16.79 9.10
CA GLY A 193 25.81 -17.14 7.92
C GLY A 193 26.16 -15.94 7.05
N GLN A 194 26.88 -16.21 5.95
CA GLN A 194 27.28 -15.25 4.91
C GLN A 194 26.77 -15.71 3.54
N GLU A 195 25.63 -16.41 3.53
CA GLU A 195 24.99 -16.88 2.30
C GLU A 195 23.96 -15.84 1.84
N CYS A 196 24.12 -15.29 0.64
CA CYS A 196 23.09 -14.46 0.02
C CYS A 196 22.24 -15.28 -0.95
N TYR A 197 20.94 -15.06 -0.85
CA TYR A 197 19.93 -15.71 -1.64
C TYR A 197 19.36 -14.73 -2.64
N LEU A 198 19.46 -15.09 -3.91
CA LEU A 198 18.98 -14.31 -5.04
C LEU A 198 17.78 -15.00 -5.67
N GLN A 199 16.85 -14.19 -6.18
CA GLN A 199 15.75 -14.67 -6.99
C GLN A 199 16.28 -15.21 -8.32
N LYS A 200 15.74 -16.33 -8.82
CA LYS A 200 15.98 -16.76 -10.19
C LYS A 200 15.43 -15.73 -11.19
N GLN A 201 16.22 -15.37 -12.21
CA GLN A 201 15.96 -14.23 -13.10
C GLN A 201 14.60 -14.31 -13.83
N LYS A 202 14.16 -15.52 -14.19
CA LYS A 202 12.89 -15.76 -14.90
C LYS A 202 11.67 -15.53 -14.00
N GLU A 203 11.87 -15.49 -12.69
CA GLU A 203 10.85 -15.36 -11.67
C GLU A 203 11.00 -14.06 -10.85
N SER A 204 11.59 -13.01 -11.44
CA SER A 204 11.71 -11.69 -10.80
C SER A 204 10.37 -11.12 -10.30
N LEU A 205 9.25 -11.60 -10.85
CA LEU A 205 7.88 -11.25 -10.44
C LEU A 205 7.49 -11.79 -9.04
N LEU A 206 8.22 -12.76 -8.48
CA LEU A 206 7.92 -13.32 -7.17
C LEU A 206 8.36 -12.42 -6.02
N SER A 207 9.33 -11.52 -6.24
CA SER A 207 9.84 -10.64 -5.18
C SER A 207 8.75 -9.70 -4.69
N SER A 208 8.54 -9.69 -3.37
CA SER A 208 7.43 -8.96 -2.74
C SER A 208 7.93 -8.03 -1.66
N CYS A 209 7.41 -6.81 -1.59
CA CYS A 209 7.66 -5.92 -0.45
C CYS A 209 7.14 -6.50 0.88
N ALA A 210 6.09 -7.32 0.82
CA ALA A 210 5.48 -7.95 1.98
C ALA A 210 6.26 -9.21 2.42
N GLY A 211 6.04 -9.60 3.67
CA GLY A 211 6.62 -10.82 4.24
C GLY A 211 7.96 -10.60 4.93
N SER A 212 8.16 -11.34 6.01
CA SER A 212 9.36 -11.32 6.83
C SER A 212 9.81 -12.76 7.14
N SER A 213 11.06 -12.91 7.58
CA SER A 213 11.63 -14.20 7.92
C SER A 213 12.42 -14.12 9.22
N THR A 214 12.43 -15.23 9.96
CA THR A 214 13.36 -15.45 11.08
C THR A 214 14.73 -15.91 10.61
N LYS A 215 14.81 -16.49 9.41
CA LYS A 215 16.03 -17.08 8.84
C LYS A 215 16.81 -16.13 7.93
N TYR A 216 16.15 -15.06 7.46
CA TYR A 216 16.71 -14.19 6.45
C TYR A 216 16.51 -12.72 6.82
N GLN A 217 17.54 -11.91 6.58
CA GLN A 217 17.45 -10.45 6.52
C GLN A 217 17.28 -10.04 5.07
N ARG A 218 16.20 -9.34 4.76
CA ARG A 218 15.82 -9.03 3.39
C ARG A 218 16.53 -7.79 2.90
N LEU A 219 17.01 -7.81 1.66
CA LEU A 219 17.52 -6.60 1.02
C LEU A 219 16.35 -5.89 0.32
N CYS A 220 16.03 -4.70 0.80
CA CYS A 220 14.78 -4.01 0.50
C CYS A 220 15.00 -2.79 -0.40
N PRO A 221 14.30 -2.71 -1.54
CA PRO A 221 14.33 -1.54 -2.40
C PRO A 221 13.34 -0.49 -1.90
N CYS A 222 13.85 0.67 -1.50
CA CYS A 222 13.06 1.80 -1.07
C CYS A 222 13.22 2.98 -2.04
N CYS A 223 12.21 3.84 -2.14
CA CYS A 223 12.26 5.09 -2.89
C CYS A 223 11.52 6.21 -2.13
N ASP A 224 11.73 7.45 -2.53
CA ASP A 224 11.01 8.58 -1.93
C ASP A 224 9.62 8.68 -2.53
N PHE A 225 8.86 9.61 -1.98
CA PHE A 225 7.56 9.95 -2.48
C PHE A 225 7.24 11.42 -2.25
N LEU A 226 6.31 11.94 -3.04
CA LEU A 226 5.71 13.25 -2.88
C LEU A 226 4.68 13.21 -1.76
N LYS A 227 4.76 14.15 -0.81
CA LYS A 227 3.77 14.27 0.26
C LYS A 227 2.37 14.51 -0.34
N GLY A 228 1.41 13.68 0.07
CA GLY A 228 0.05 13.69 -0.51
C GLY A 228 -0.10 12.88 -1.80
N GLN A 229 0.98 12.36 -2.38
CA GLN A 229 0.97 11.52 -3.58
C GLN A 229 2.05 10.43 -3.49
N VAL A 230 1.83 9.41 -2.65
CA VAL A 230 2.83 8.36 -2.35
C VAL A 230 3.18 7.51 -3.57
N ALA A 231 2.32 7.49 -4.59
CA ALA A 231 2.55 6.77 -5.83
C ALA A 231 3.67 7.38 -6.70
N LEU A 232 4.13 8.60 -6.38
CA LEU A 232 5.13 9.32 -7.16
C LEU A 232 6.33 9.70 -6.33
N CYS A 233 7.51 9.31 -6.80
CA CYS A 233 8.80 9.73 -6.27
C CYS A 233 9.11 11.20 -6.62
N GLN A 234 10.05 11.84 -5.94
CA GLN A 234 10.33 13.26 -6.16
C GLN A 234 10.89 13.55 -7.56
N GLY A 235 11.59 12.58 -8.15
CA GLY A 235 12.14 12.63 -9.52
C GLY A 235 11.32 11.84 -10.56
N CYS A 236 10.05 11.54 -10.29
CA CYS A 236 9.19 10.72 -11.15
C CYS A 236 8.33 11.54 -12.14
N LEU A 237 8.52 12.85 -12.23
CA LEU A 237 7.73 13.80 -13.04
C LEU A 237 8.60 14.53 -14.08
#